data_AF-K6VCS6-F1
#
_entry.id   AF-K6VCS6-F1
#
_cell.length_a   1.000
_cell.length_b   1.000
_cell.length_c   1.000
_cell.angle_alpha   90.00
_cell.angle_beta   90.00
_cell.angle_gamma   90.00
#
_symmetry.space_group_name_H-M   'P 1'
#
loop_
_entity.id
_entity.type
_entity.pdbx_description
1 polymer ?
#
loop_
_entity_poly.entity_id
_entity_poly.type
_entity_poly.pdbx_seq_one_letter_code
_entity_poly.pdbx_strand_id
1 'polypeptide(L)'
;MKPDWNTVEIELLDNVFYAFDAEKVRASDDLPRDGMLDSLSIVAILESLIEATGQEEEAFDDAQATDFRNLGAIRELYERI
;
A
#
# COMPACT_ATOMS: atom_id res chain seq x y z
N MET A 1 -18.09 -4.43 1.51
CA MET A 1 -17.78 -5.01 0.18
C MET A 1 -16.41 -4.49 -0.16
N LYS A 2 -15.45 -5.38 -0.46
CA LYS A 2 -14.07 -4.99 -0.76
C LYS A 2 -14.02 -4.05 -1.96
N PRO A 3 -13.45 -2.84 -1.85
CA PRO A 3 -13.36 -1.88 -2.97
C PRO A 3 -12.45 -2.42 -4.09
N ASP A 4 -12.60 -1.88 -5.29
CA ASP A 4 -11.64 -2.18 -6.35
C ASP A 4 -10.26 -1.58 -6.05
N TRP A 5 -9.23 -2.16 -6.66
CA TRP A 5 -7.85 -1.70 -6.46
C TRP A 5 -7.66 -0.23 -6.81
N ASN A 6 -8.32 0.29 -7.85
CA ASN A 6 -8.14 1.68 -8.27
C ASN A 6 -8.61 2.66 -7.17
N THR A 7 -9.67 2.31 -6.43
CA THR A 7 -10.13 3.07 -5.27
C THR A 7 -9.07 3.07 -4.16
N VAL A 8 -8.54 1.90 -3.81
CA VAL A 8 -7.50 1.77 -2.77
C VAL A 8 -6.21 2.48 -3.18
N GLU A 9 -5.81 2.38 -4.45
CA GLU A 9 -4.64 3.05 -4.98
C GLU A 9 -4.77 4.58 -4.83
N ILE A 10 -5.94 5.14 -5.15
CA ILE A 10 -6.20 6.58 -4.98
C ILE A 10 -6.09 6.96 -3.49
N GLU A 11 -6.68 6.17 -2.59
CA GLU A 11 -6.59 6.43 -1.15
C GLU A 11 -5.16 6.37 -0.63
N LEU A 12 -4.36 5.40 -1.08
CA LEU A 12 -2.94 5.32 -0.73
C LEU A 12 -2.17 6.53 -1.25
N LEU A 13 -2.45 6.97 -2.48
CA LEU A 13 -1.81 8.16 -3.05
C LEU A 13 -2.19 9.44 -2.29
N ASP A 14 -3.45 9.56 -1.87
CA ASP A 14 -3.98 10.75 -1.20
C ASP A 14 -3.62 10.81 0.30
N ASN A 15 -3.45 9.66 0.96
CA ASN A 15 -3.25 9.60 2.41
C ASN A 15 -1.85 9.17 2.83
N VAL A 16 -1.22 8.25 2.11
CA VAL A 16 0.13 7.74 2.44
C VAL A 16 1.18 8.50 1.64
N PHE A 17 0.99 8.58 0.32
CA PHE A 17 1.99 9.16 -0.59
C PHE A 17 1.71 10.63 -0.94
N TYR A 18 0.90 11.34 -0.15
CA TYR A 18 0.45 12.72 -0.42
C TYR A 18 1.59 13.73 -0.62
N ALA A 19 2.77 13.44 -0.08
CA ALA A 19 3.96 14.28 -0.21
C ALA A 19 4.72 14.08 -1.54
N PHE A 20 4.33 13.10 -2.35
CA PHE A 20 5.00 12.70 -3.57
C PHE A 20 4.12 12.91 -4.80
N ASP A 21 4.78 13.01 -5.96
CA ASP A 21 4.08 13.03 -7.23
C ASP A 21 3.51 11.63 -7.54
N ALA A 22 2.21 11.56 -7.82
CA ALA A 22 1.52 10.30 -8.03
C ALA A 22 2.04 9.51 -9.26
N GLU A 23 2.49 10.18 -10.32
CA GLU A 23 3.08 9.49 -11.47
C GLU A 23 4.43 8.86 -11.10
N LYS A 24 5.22 9.55 -10.27
CA LYS A 24 6.48 8.98 -9.76
C LYS A 24 6.26 7.77 -8.86
N VAL A 25 5.28 7.82 -7.96
CA VAL A 25 4.94 6.69 -7.08
C VAL A 25 4.49 5.48 -7.91
N ARG A 26 3.66 5.70 -8.94
CA ARG A 26 3.22 4.63 -9.86
C ARG A 26 4.35 4.04 -10.69
N ALA A 27 5.32 4.85 -11.08
CA ALA A 27 6.46 4.43 -11.90
C ALA A 27 7.61 3.80 -11.09
N SER A 28 7.56 3.87 -9.76
CA SER A 28 8.63 3.35 -8.89
C SER A 28 8.60 1.82 -8.80
N ASP A 29 9.72 1.19 -9.13
CA ASP A 29 9.94 -0.25 -8.94
C ASP A 29 10.37 -0.62 -7.50
N ASP A 30 10.78 0.36 -6.70
CA ASP A 30 11.31 0.19 -5.34
C ASP A 30 11.13 1.48 -4.51
N LEU A 31 9.94 1.64 -3.91
CA LEU A 31 9.55 2.82 -3.12
C LEU A 31 10.49 3.08 -1.93
N PRO A 32 10.96 2.09 -1.15
CA PRO A 32 11.97 2.32 -0.11
C PRO A 32 13.26 2.91 -0.68
N ARG A 33 13.77 2.34 -1.77
CA ARG A 33 15.02 2.79 -2.39
C ARG A 33 14.91 4.19 -2.96
N ASP A 34 13.74 4.55 -3.49
CA ASP A 34 13.45 5.87 -4.05
C ASP A 34 13.12 6.91 -2.96
N GLY A 35 13.13 6.51 -1.68
CA GLY A 35 12.90 7.40 -0.53
C GLY A 35 11.44 7.82 -0.38
N MET A 36 10.51 7.08 -0.98
CA MET A 36 9.08 7.32 -0.95
C MET A 36 8.34 6.51 0.13
N LEU A 37 9.04 5.54 0.73
CA LEU A 37 8.47 4.65 1.72
C LEU A 37 9.43 4.47 2.89
N ASP A 38 8.92 4.76 4.08
CA ASP A 38 9.58 4.52 5.36
C ASP A 38 8.77 3.56 6.22
N SER A 39 9.25 3.26 7.43
CA SER A 39 8.57 2.35 8.35
C SER A 39 7.18 2.84 8.77
N LEU A 40 6.94 4.16 8.83
CA LEU A 40 5.63 4.71 9.17
C LEU A 40 4.64 4.57 8.00
N SER A 41 5.14 4.73 6.78
CA SER A 41 4.38 4.55 5.55
C SER A 41 3.87 3.11 5.43
N ILE A 42 4.68 2.11 5.81
CA ILE A 42 4.26 0.70 5.85
C ILE A 42 3.06 0.49 6.77
N VAL A 43 3.10 1.05 7.98
CA VAL A 43 1.99 0.95 8.94
C VAL A 43 0.74 1.61 8.39
N ALA A 44 0.86 2.82 7.82
CA ALA A 44 -0.28 3.51 7.22
C ALA A 44 -0.88 2.77 6.00
N ILE A 45 -0.05 2.09 5.21
CA ILE A 45 -0.52 1.21 4.14
C ILE A 45 -1.32 0.05 4.73
N LEU A 46 -0.78 -0.65 5.73
CA LEU A 46 -1.47 -1.77 6.39
C LEU A 46 -2.82 -1.35 6.96
N GLU A 47 -2.88 -0.22 7.68
CA GLU A 47 -4.13 0.35 8.21
C GLU A 47 -5.13 0.63 7.09
N SER A 48 -4.67 1.24 5.99
CA SER A 48 -5.52 1.53 4.83
C SER A 48 -6.07 0.24 4.18
N LEU A 49 -5.25 -0.81 4.07
CA LEU A 49 -5.70 -2.10 3.52
C LEU A 49 -6.68 -2.82 4.45
N ILE A 50 -6.46 -2.76 5.76
CA ILE A 50 -7.35 -3.31 6.80
C ILE A 50 -8.71 -2.62 6.72
N GLU A 51 -8.73 -1.29 6.68
CA GLU A 51 -9.97 -0.49 6.54
C GLU A 51 -10.70 -0.81 5.24
N ALA A 52 -9.98 -0.88 4.11
CA ALA A 52 -10.55 -1.17 2.81
C ALA A 52 -11.16 -2.58 2.73
N THR A 53 -10.47 -3.59 3.26
CA THR A 53 -10.94 -4.99 3.22
C THR A 53 -12.01 -5.28 4.27
N GLY A 54 -12.02 -4.52 5.38
CA GLY A 54 -12.84 -4.81 6.57
C GLY A 54 -12.38 -6.06 7.32
N GLN A 55 -11.13 -6.50 7.09
CA GLN A 55 -10.52 -7.64 7.75
C GLN A 55 -9.80 -7.21 9.02
N GLU A 56 -9.50 -8.16 9.90
CA GLU A 56 -8.70 -7.88 11.10
C GLU A 56 -7.20 -7.85 10.76
N GLU A 57 -6.38 -7.23 11.62
CA GLU A 57 -4.92 -7.10 11.46
C GLU A 57 -4.24 -8.46 11.24
N GLU A 58 -4.77 -9.53 11.85
CA GLU A 58 -4.29 -10.91 11.71
C GLU A 58 -4.26 -11.40 10.24
N ALA A 59 -5.10 -10.84 9.37
CA ALA A 59 -5.08 -11.16 7.93
C ALA A 59 -3.77 -10.73 7.25
N PHE A 60 -3.03 -9.79 7.85
CA PHE A 60 -1.79 -9.23 7.33
C PHE A 60 -0.55 -9.62 8.14
N ASP A 61 -0.65 -10.53 9.12
CA ASP A 61 0.49 -10.99 9.95
C ASP A 61 1.64 -11.58 9.11
N ASP A 62 1.32 -12.18 7.97
CA ASP A 62 2.29 -12.77 7.03
C ASP A 62 2.88 -11.75 6.03
N ALA A 63 2.52 -10.47 6.13
CA ALA A 63 3.03 -9.43 5.23
C ALA A 63 4.54 -9.25 5.41
N GLN A 64 5.28 -9.22 4.30
CA GLN A 64 6.73 -9.08 4.27
C GLN A 64 7.14 -7.72 3.71
N ALA A 65 8.36 -7.28 4.01
CA ALA A 65 8.89 -6.03 3.49
C ALA A 65 8.83 -5.93 1.95
N THR A 66 8.93 -7.07 1.24
CA THR A 66 8.81 -7.15 -0.21
C THR A 66 7.41 -6.83 -0.74
N ASP A 67 6.37 -7.00 0.08
CA ASP A 67 4.99 -6.68 -0.29
C ASP A 67 4.76 -5.16 -0.39
N PHE A 68 5.66 -4.35 0.18
CA PHE A 68 5.61 -2.88 0.13
C PHE A 68 6.59 -2.28 -0.87
N ARG A 69 7.22 -3.11 -1.69
CA ARG A 69 8.28 -2.68 -2.62
C ARG A 69 7.77 -1.66 -3.64
N ASN A 70 6.57 -1.85 -4.18
CA ASN A 70 5.93 -0.95 -5.14
C ASN A 70 4.41 -1.15 -5.09
N LEU A 71 3.66 -0.29 -5.79
CA LEU A 71 2.18 -0.39 -5.83
C LEU A 71 1.69 -1.76 -6.35
N GLY A 72 2.44 -2.39 -7.25
CA GLY A 72 2.12 -3.73 -7.75
C GLY A 72 2.20 -4.80 -6.65
N ALA A 73 3.25 -4.79 -5.85
CA ALA A 73 3.39 -5.70 -4.72
C ALA A 73 2.32 -5.46 -3.64
N ILE A 74 2.00 -4.19 -3.36
CA ILE A 74 0.95 -3.82 -2.40
C ILE A 74 -0.41 -4.33 -2.90
N ARG A 75 -0.66 -4.22 -4.21
CA ARG A 75 -1.86 -4.79 -4.85
C ARG A 75 -1.93 -6.30 -4.68
N GLU A 76 -0.83 -7.01 -4.91
CA GLU A 76 -0.80 -8.47 -4.74
C GLU A 76 -1.12 -8.86 -3.29
N LEU A 77 -0.58 -8.14 -2.31
CA LEU A 77 -0.93 -8.31 -0.90
C LEU A 77 -2.42 -8.05 -0.65
N TYR A 78 -2.96 -6.93 -1.16
CA TYR A 78 -4.37 -6.60 -1.05
C TYR A 78 -5.27 -7.67 -1.66
N GLU A 79 -4.94 -8.19 -2.85
CA GLU A 79 -5.75 -9.17 -3.58
C GLU A 79 -5.72 -10.57 -2.97
N ARG A 80 -4.67 -10.93 -2.22
CA ARG A 80 -4.56 -12.22 -1.51
C ARG A 80 -5.60 -12.41 -0.40
N ILE A 81 -6.07 -11.31 0.18
CA ILE A 81 -6.99 -11.25 1.33
C ILE A 81 -8.45 -11.20 0.85
#